data_AF-A0A6G7WYB9-F1
#
_entry.id   AF-A0A6G7WYB9-F1
#
_cell.length_a   1.000
_cell.length_b   1.000
_cell.length_c   1.000
_cell.angle_alpha   90.00
_cell.angle_beta   90.00
_cell.angle_gamma   90.00
#
_symmetry.space_group_name_H-M   'P 1'
#
loop_
_entity.id
_entity.type
_entity.pdbx_description
1 polymer ?
#
loop_
_entity_poly.entity_id
_entity_poly.type
_entity_poly.pdbx_seq_one_letter_code
_entity_poly.pdbx_strand_id
1 'polypeptide(L)'
;MKCCSINRDNVMNSNENVANILREFSKTDVLMVQIPQGSYSIGDNSDIGFDTDHEFLQQDVHLDSFKIDITSVTNLQFRKFVEETGYITDAELVGSSFVFKSLLENEKYRDVPGLDWWKDVEGANWKYPFGDKRSYEQLLNHPVVHVSARDALSCCKWAGKRLPHEIE
;
A
#
# COMPACT_ATOMS: atom_id res chain seq x y z
N MET A 1 -32.85 -5.36 24.55
CA MET A 1 -31.85 -4.72 23.66
C MET A 1 -30.48 -5.11 24.17
N LYS A 2 -29.75 -5.98 23.46
CA LYS A 2 -28.38 -6.39 23.80
C LYS A 2 -27.44 -5.71 22.80
N CYS A 3 -26.58 -4.83 23.30
CA CYS A 3 -25.59 -4.11 22.52
C CYS A 3 -24.42 -5.07 22.20
N CYS A 4 -23.98 -5.13 20.94
CA CYS A 4 -22.80 -5.88 20.52
C CYS A 4 -21.54 -5.15 20.94
N SER A 5 -20.98 -5.46 22.11
CA SER A 5 -19.60 -5.12 22.46
C SER A 5 -18.66 -6.25 22.04
N ILE A 6 -17.63 -5.92 21.25
CA ILE A 6 -16.52 -6.81 20.95
C ILE A 6 -15.76 -7.11 22.24
N ASN A 7 -15.64 -8.39 22.58
CA ASN A 7 -14.84 -8.87 23.69
C ASN A 7 -13.36 -8.90 23.28
N ARG A 8 -12.49 -8.21 24.02
CA ARG A 8 -11.05 -8.03 23.71
C ARG A 8 -10.13 -9.10 24.31
N ASP A 9 -10.70 -10.17 24.86
CA ASP A 9 -9.92 -11.19 25.56
C ASP A 9 -9.52 -12.34 24.61
N ASN A 10 -8.52 -12.09 23.75
CA ASN A 10 -7.64 -13.16 23.22
C ASN A 10 -6.43 -12.59 22.43
N VAL A 11 -5.70 -11.63 23.00
CA VAL A 11 -4.42 -11.16 22.45
C VAL A 11 -3.27 -11.79 23.22
N MET A 12 -3.09 -13.11 23.12
CA MET A 12 -1.87 -13.80 23.54
C MET A 12 -1.59 -15.00 22.63
N ASN A 13 -1.12 -14.73 21.41
CA ASN A 13 -0.16 -15.53 20.62
C ASN A 13 0.00 -14.92 19.20
N SER A 14 0.43 -13.66 19.10
CA SER A 14 0.53 -12.96 17.81
C SER A 14 1.64 -13.51 16.91
N ASN A 15 2.81 -13.87 17.47
CA ASN A 15 3.97 -14.25 16.66
C ASN A 15 3.88 -15.64 16.03
N GLU A 16 3.39 -16.65 16.76
CA GLU A 16 3.22 -18.01 16.19
C GLU A 16 2.10 -18.04 15.15
N ASN A 17 1.00 -17.32 15.39
CA ASN A 17 -0.09 -17.24 14.42
C ASN A 17 0.32 -16.52 13.13
N VAL A 18 1.05 -15.40 13.23
CA VAL A 18 1.52 -14.69 12.02
C VAL A 18 2.51 -15.53 11.24
N ALA A 19 3.44 -16.23 11.90
CA ALA A 19 4.37 -17.12 11.22
C ALA A 19 3.67 -18.30 10.52
N ASN A 20 2.61 -18.85 11.12
CA ASN A 20 1.82 -19.91 10.49
C ASN A 20 0.99 -19.38 9.32
N ILE A 21 0.37 -18.20 9.44
CA ILE A 21 -0.34 -17.54 8.34
C ILE A 21 0.60 -17.26 7.16
N LEU A 22 1.82 -16.78 7.42
CA LEU A 22 2.81 -16.49 6.37
C LEU A 22 3.30 -17.76 5.65
N ARG A 23 3.32 -18.90 6.34
CA ARG A 23 3.64 -20.22 5.74
C ARG A 23 2.51 -20.75 4.86
N GLU A 24 1.27 -20.49 5.23
CA GLU A 24 0.08 -20.93 4.47
C GLU A 24 -0.25 -20.01 3.30
N PHE A 25 0.03 -18.72 3.40
CA PHE A 25 -0.23 -17.74 2.34
C PHE A 25 0.71 -17.97 1.16
N SER A 26 0.24 -18.39 -0.01
CA SER A 26 1.03 -18.49 -1.24
C SER A 26 1.41 -17.12 -1.79
N LYS A 27 2.51 -17.06 -2.55
CA LYS A 27 2.94 -15.86 -3.30
C LYS A 27 1.86 -15.33 -4.26
N THR A 28 0.93 -16.19 -4.65
CA THR A 28 -0.16 -15.91 -5.60
C THR A 28 -1.54 -15.85 -4.95
N ASP A 29 -1.66 -15.87 -3.63
CA ASP A 29 -2.97 -15.93 -2.93
C ASP A 29 -3.77 -14.64 -2.95
N VAL A 30 -3.30 -13.61 -3.66
CA VAL A 30 -4.15 -12.45 -3.96
C VAL A 30 -5.11 -12.86 -5.06
N LEU A 31 -6.40 -12.86 -4.74
CA LEU A 31 -7.44 -13.02 -5.74
C LEU A 31 -7.25 -11.93 -6.81
N MET A 32 -7.00 -12.35 -8.04
CA MET A 32 -6.99 -11.44 -9.19
C MET A 32 -8.30 -11.62 -9.93
N VAL A 33 -8.91 -10.49 -10.32
CA VAL A 33 -10.06 -10.49 -11.21
C VAL A 33 -9.58 -10.39 -12.64
N GLN A 34 -10.25 -11.11 -13.54
CA GLN A 34 -10.04 -10.99 -14.98
C GLN A 34 -10.84 -9.80 -15.50
N ILE A 35 -10.15 -8.84 -16.11
CA ILE A 35 -10.78 -7.80 -16.92
C ILE A 35 -10.84 -8.31 -18.36
N PRO A 36 -12.03 -8.34 -19.00
CA PRO A 36 -12.15 -8.78 -20.38
C PRO A 36 -11.52 -7.77 -21.33
N GLN A 37 -11.14 -8.22 -22.52
CA GLN A 37 -10.76 -7.30 -23.60
C GLN A 37 -11.95 -6.43 -23.99
N GLY A 38 -11.70 -5.19 -24.39
CA GLY A 38 -12.77 -4.28 -24.76
C GLY A 38 -12.31 -2.87 -25.06
N SER A 39 -13.26 -2.05 -25.47
CA SER A 39 -13.06 -0.61 -25.60
C SER A 39 -13.66 0.09 -24.38
N TYR A 40 -12.87 0.99 -23.78
CA TYR A 40 -13.21 1.74 -22.58
C TYR A 40 -12.96 3.23 -22.83
N SER A 41 -13.83 4.08 -22.30
CA SER A 41 -13.64 5.53 -22.37
C SER A 41 -12.93 6.00 -21.09
N ILE A 42 -11.67 6.45 -21.23
CA ILE A 42 -10.76 6.82 -20.14
C ILE A 42 -10.51 8.33 -20.17
N GLY A 43 -10.39 8.96 -19.00
CA GLY A 43 -10.24 10.42 -18.87
C GLY A 43 -11.55 11.12 -18.54
N ASP A 44 -11.48 12.43 -18.37
CA ASP A 44 -12.61 13.27 -17.97
C ASP A 44 -12.98 14.29 -19.07
N ASN A 45 -14.29 14.54 -19.21
CA ASN A 45 -14.85 15.60 -20.04
C ASN A 45 -15.58 16.66 -19.19
N SER A 46 -15.57 16.51 -17.86
CA SER A 46 -16.13 17.47 -16.92
C SER A 46 -15.14 18.61 -16.65
N ASP A 47 -15.65 19.79 -16.33
CA ASP A 47 -14.85 20.97 -15.97
C ASP A 47 -14.62 21.06 -14.45
N ILE A 48 -14.40 19.92 -13.80
CA ILE A 48 -14.27 19.82 -12.33
C ILE A 48 -12.80 19.59 -11.91
N GLY A 49 -11.98 18.99 -12.77
CA GLY A 49 -10.56 18.70 -12.50
C GLY A 49 -9.66 19.93 -12.53
N PHE A 50 -8.37 19.73 -12.20
CA PHE A 50 -7.35 20.76 -12.33
C PHE A 50 -6.68 20.69 -13.70
N ASP A 51 -6.54 21.82 -14.39
CA ASP A 51 -5.89 21.90 -15.72
C ASP A 51 -4.49 21.27 -15.76
N THR A 52 -3.76 21.35 -14.64
CA THR A 52 -2.39 20.84 -14.50
C THR A 52 -2.31 19.32 -14.39
N ASP A 53 -3.41 18.65 -14.06
CA ASP A 53 -3.45 17.19 -13.91
C ASP A 53 -3.70 16.50 -15.25
N HIS A 54 -4.04 17.27 -16.29
CA HIS A 54 -4.22 16.80 -17.66
C HIS A 54 -5.22 15.63 -17.80
N GLU A 55 -6.23 15.58 -16.93
CA GLU A 55 -7.30 14.58 -16.93
C GLU A 55 -8.26 14.74 -18.12
N PHE A 56 -8.28 15.94 -18.71
CA PHE A 56 -9.19 16.35 -19.77
C PHE A 56 -8.95 15.62 -21.10
N LEU A 57 -10.03 15.53 -21.88
CA LEU A 57 -10.16 14.82 -23.16
C LEU A 57 -10.27 13.32 -22.97
N GLN A 58 -11.50 12.87 -22.70
CA GLN A 58 -11.81 11.44 -22.67
C GLN A 58 -11.45 10.79 -24.01
N GLN A 59 -10.76 9.65 -23.93
CA GLN A 59 -10.31 8.86 -25.08
C GLN A 59 -10.89 7.45 -25.02
N ASP A 60 -11.32 6.95 -26.17
CA ASP A 60 -11.66 5.54 -26.32
C ASP A 60 -10.37 4.73 -26.54
N VAL A 61 -10.07 3.87 -25.57
CA VAL A 61 -8.89 3.00 -25.56
C VAL A 61 -9.33 1.55 -25.71
N HIS A 62 -8.65 0.81 -26.57
CA HIS A 62 -8.84 -0.63 -26.68
C HIS A 62 -7.80 -1.36 -25.82
N LEU A 63 -8.25 -2.22 -24.92
CA LEU A 63 -7.40 -3.01 -24.03
C LEU A 63 -7.56 -4.49 -24.32
N ASP A 64 -6.44 -5.21 -24.36
CA ASP A 64 -6.43 -6.67 -24.29
C ASP A 64 -6.89 -7.13 -22.90
N SER A 65 -7.31 -8.39 -22.76
CA SER A 65 -7.72 -8.92 -21.47
C SER A 65 -6.52 -9.05 -20.52
N PHE A 66 -6.66 -8.58 -19.28
CA PHE A 66 -5.62 -8.68 -18.25
C PHE A 66 -6.21 -9.06 -16.88
N LYS A 67 -5.34 -9.33 -15.92
CA LYS A 67 -5.72 -9.61 -14.53
C LYS A 67 -5.21 -8.50 -13.63
N ILE A 68 -6.01 -8.09 -12.66
CA ILE A 68 -5.63 -7.11 -11.64
C ILE A 68 -6.00 -7.61 -10.24
N ASP A 69 -5.19 -7.26 -9.24
CA ASP A 69 -5.46 -7.60 -7.84
C ASP A 69 -6.75 -6.89 -7.39
N ILE A 70 -7.66 -7.60 -6.71
CA ILE A 70 -8.91 -6.99 -6.22
C ILE A 70 -8.72 -6.08 -5.00
N THR A 71 -7.51 -6.09 -4.41
CA THR A 71 -7.12 -5.25 -3.28
C THR A 71 -5.71 -4.73 -3.52
N SER A 72 -5.36 -3.60 -2.92
CA SER A 72 -3.95 -3.20 -2.80
C SER A 72 -3.12 -4.28 -2.08
N VAL A 73 -1.82 -4.29 -2.32
CA VAL A 73 -0.88 -5.15 -1.59
C VAL A 73 -0.95 -4.80 -0.10
N THR A 74 -1.15 -5.81 0.73
CA THR A 74 -1.27 -5.65 2.19
C THR A 74 0.09 -5.68 2.88
N ASN A 75 0.16 -5.17 4.11
CA ASN A 75 1.37 -5.28 4.95
C ASN A 75 1.81 -6.73 5.15
N LEU A 76 0.87 -7.69 5.26
CA LEU A 76 1.17 -9.11 5.39
C LEU A 76 1.88 -9.66 4.13
N GLN A 77 1.38 -9.32 2.96
CA GLN A 77 1.96 -9.75 1.67
C GLN A 77 3.34 -9.11 1.45
N PHE A 78 3.47 -7.81 1.72
CA PHE A 78 4.74 -7.11 1.59
C PHE A 78 5.78 -7.60 2.59
N ARG A 79 5.37 -7.90 3.83
CA ARG A 79 6.22 -8.56 4.82
C ARG A 79 6.78 -9.88 4.30
N LYS A 80 5.93 -10.71 3.69
CA LYS A 80 6.37 -11.99 3.10
C LYS A 80 7.43 -11.77 2.01
N PHE A 81 7.21 -10.80 1.12
CA PHE A 81 8.19 -10.40 0.10
C PHE A 81 9.53 -10.03 0.74
N VAL A 82 9.53 -9.15 1.76
CA VAL A 82 10.74 -8.72 2.45
C VAL A 82 11.44 -9.87 3.16
N GLU A 83 10.71 -10.73 3.89
CA GLU A 83 11.29 -11.85 4.64
C GLU A 83 11.93 -12.91 3.72
N GLU A 84 11.38 -13.17 2.53
CA GLU A 84 11.94 -14.14 1.59
C GLU A 84 13.12 -13.61 0.76
N THR A 85 13.19 -12.30 0.55
CA THR A 85 14.17 -11.69 -0.37
C THR A 85 15.27 -10.92 0.34
N GLY A 86 15.05 -10.54 1.61
CA GLY A 86 15.90 -9.59 2.32
C GLY A 86 15.84 -8.17 1.74
N TYR A 87 14.77 -7.83 1.02
CA TYR A 87 14.62 -6.51 0.38
C TYR A 87 14.58 -5.38 1.43
N ILE A 88 15.23 -4.25 1.10
CA ILE A 88 15.26 -3.03 1.92
C ILE A 88 14.61 -1.93 1.08
N THR A 89 13.57 -1.28 1.61
CA THR A 89 12.83 -0.26 0.85
C THR A 89 13.60 1.04 0.68
N ASP A 90 13.21 1.86 -0.31
CA ASP A 90 13.80 3.18 -0.48
C ASP A 90 13.64 4.05 0.80
N ALA A 91 12.51 3.95 1.51
CA ALA A 91 12.30 4.64 2.79
C ALA A 91 13.27 4.17 3.89
N GLU A 92 13.59 2.88 3.95
CA GLU A 92 14.59 2.34 4.89
C GLU A 92 16.01 2.77 4.51
N LEU A 93 16.34 2.85 3.21
CA LEU A 93 17.63 3.33 2.73
C LEU A 93 17.84 4.83 2.97
N VAL A 94 16.81 5.64 2.77
CA VAL A 94 16.81 7.07 3.05
C VAL A 94 16.80 7.35 4.56
N GLY A 95 16.17 6.47 5.33
CA GLY A 95 16.04 6.60 6.78
C GLY A 95 14.87 7.47 7.24
N SER A 96 14.02 7.92 6.33
CA SER A 96 12.81 8.69 6.63
C SER A 96 11.76 8.55 5.54
N SER A 97 10.52 8.92 5.87
CA SER A 97 9.42 9.03 4.91
C SER A 97 8.39 10.07 5.36
N PHE A 98 7.45 10.39 4.49
CA PHE A 98 6.45 11.43 4.75
C PHE A 98 5.25 10.86 5.51
N VAL A 99 4.89 11.48 6.64
CA VAL A 99 3.74 11.13 7.46
C VAL A 99 2.80 12.33 7.57
N PHE A 100 1.50 12.06 7.53
CA PHE A 100 0.48 13.10 7.69
C PHE A 100 0.45 13.60 9.14
N LYS A 101 0.46 14.93 9.32
CA LYS A 101 0.66 15.58 10.63
C LYS A 101 -0.33 15.11 11.70
N SER A 102 -1.60 14.85 11.37
CA SER A 102 -2.60 14.45 12.37
C SER A 102 -2.40 13.03 12.93
N LEU A 103 -1.53 12.22 12.33
CA LEU A 103 -1.21 10.85 12.76
C LEU A 103 0.00 10.81 13.71
N LEU A 104 0.67 11.95 13.90
CA LEU A 104 1.86 12.09 14.73
C LEU A 104 1.48 12.48 16.16
N GLU A 105 2.06 11.77 17.12
CA GLU A 105 1.87 12.03 18.55
C GLU A 105 2.94 12.98 19.11
N ASN A 106 4.02 13.21 18.37
CA ASN A 106 5.13 14.06 18.78
C ASN A 106 5.59 14.96 17.63
N GLU A 107 6.31 16.03 17.98
CA GLU A 107 6.79 17.04 17.03
C GLU A 107 8.22 16.75 16.49
N LYS A 108 8.64 15.48 16.45
CA LYS A 108 9.97 15.11 15.94
C LYS A 108 9.92 14.84 14.44
N TYR A 109 9.92 15.92 13.66
CA TYR A 109 9.87 15.83 12.21
C TYR A 109 10.51 17.05 11.54
N ARG A 110 10.75 16.96 10.24
CA ARG A 110 11.14 18.09 9.39
C ARG A 110 9.92 18.56 8.59
N ASP A 111 9.78 19.88 8.44
CA ASP A 111 8.73 20.46 7.62
C ASP A 111 9.03 20.28 6.13
N VAL A 112 7.97 20.03 5.35
CA VAL A 112 8.04 19.94 3.89
C VAL A 112 7.65 21.28 3.28
N PRO A 113 8.54 21.96 2.54
CA PRO A 113 8.23 23.27 1.95
C PRO A 113 6.98 23.23 1.08
N GLY A 114 6.03 24.12 1.35
CA GLY A 114 4.78 24.24 0.61
C GLY A 114 3.68 23.22 0.99
N LEU A 115 3.94 22.32 1.95
CA LEU A 115 2.99 21.28 2.37
C LEU A 115 2.92 21.18 3.90
N ASP A 116 2.10 22.04 4.52
CA ASP A 116 2.02 22.17 5.99
C ASP A 116 1.57 20.90 6.73
N TRP A 117 0.84 20.02 6.05
CA TRP A 117 0.28 18.79 6.60
C TRP A 117 1.13 17.54 6.38
N TRP A 118 2.16 17.60 5.52
CA TRP A 118 3.12 16.52 5.33
C TRP A 118 4.40 16.80 6.10
N LYS A 119 4.85 15.80 6.87
CA LYS A 119 6.05 15.89 7.70
C LYS A 119 7.02 14.80 7.29
N ASP A 120 8.28 15.15 7.13
CA ASP A 120 9.36 14.18 6.89
C ASP A 120 9.84 13.63 8.23
N VAL A 121 9.54 12.36 8.49
CA VAL A 121 9.70 11.71 9.80
C VAL A 121 10.79 10.66 9.72
N GLU A 122 11.82 10.82 10.55
CA GLU A 122 12.91 9.85 10.69
C GLU A 122 12.38 8.49 11.15
N GLY A 123 12.89 7.41 10.55
CA GLY A 123 12.48 6.05 10.84
C GLY A 123 11.11 5.65 10.28
N ALA A 124 10.37 6.57 9.64
CA ALA A 124 9.11 6.21 9.01
C ALA A 124 9.35 5.32 7.78
N ASN A 125 8.73 4.15 7.78
CA ASN A 125 8.81 3.15 6.71
C ASN A 125 7.60 2.21 6.77
N TRP A 126 7.54 1.21 5.89
CA TRP A 126 6.41 0.27 5.81
C TRP A 126 6.14 -0.50 7.12
N LYS A 127 7.19 -0.79 7.91
CA LYS A 127 7.11 -1.49 9.21
C LYS A 127 6.77 -0.55 10.37
N TYR A 128 7.18 0.71 10.27
CA TYR A 128 6.95 1.77 11.25
C TYR A 128 6.30 2.97 10.56
N PRO A 129 5.02 2.87 10.17
CA PRO A 129 4.40 3.84 9.27
C PRO A 129 4.23 5.24 9.85
N PHE A 130 4.50 5.42 11.15
CA PHE A 130 4.47 6.72 11.81
C PHE A 130 5.84 7.17 12.33
N GLY A 131 6.91 6.44 12.02
CA GLY A 131 8.28 6.72 12.47
C GLY A 131 8.59 6.34 13.92
N ASP A 132 7.58 5.93 14.69
CA ASP A 132 7.76 5.38 16.04
C ASP A 132 7.62 3.85 16.05
N LYS A 133 7.83 3.25 17.23
CA LYS A 133 7.74 1.79 17.41
C LYS A 133 6.31 1.27 17.55
N ARG A 134 5.27 2.05 17.20
CA ARG A 134 3.90 1.55 17.19
C ARG A 134 3.81 0.37 16.22
N SER A 135 3.24 -0.72 16.71
CA SER A 135 3.25 -1.98 15.98
C SER A 135 2.31 -1.91 14.77
N TYR A 136 2.86 -2.15 13.58
CA TYR A 136 2.09 -2.40 12.36
C TYR A 136 1.37 -3.76 12.37
N GLU A 137 1.54 -4.60 13.40
CA GLU A 137 0.88 -5.92 13.48
C GLU A 137 -0.65 -5.84 13.47
N GLN A 138 -1.22 -4.74 13.98
CA GLN A 138 -2.66 -4.49 13.90
C GLN A 138 -3.09 -4.05 12.49
N LEU A 139 -2.13 -3.73 11.61
CA LEU A 139 -2.34 -3.23 10.25
C LEU A 139 -1.98 -4.28 9.19
N LEU A 140 -1.82 -5.56 9.54
CA LEU A 140 -1.37 -6.60 8.61
C LEU A 140 -2.26 -6.73 7.35
N ASN A 141 -3.56 -6.51 7.48
CA ASN A 141 -4.50 -6.55 6.35
C ASN A 141 -4.75 -5.17 5.69
N HIS A 142 -4.10 -4.10 6.20
CA HIS A 142 -4.16 -2.80 5.57
C HIS A 142 -3.19 -2.72 4.38
N PRO A 143 -3.42 -1.82 3.41
CA PRO A 143 -2.46 -1.54 2.36
C PRO A 143 -1.09 -1.20 2.93
N VAL A 144 -0.04 -1.76 2.35
CA VAL A 144 1.32 -1.34 2.65
C VAL A 144 1.54 0.10 2.18
N VAL A 145 2.22 0.91 3.00
CA VAL A 145 2.53 2.31 2.73
C VAL A 145 4.04 2.55 2.86
N HIS A 146 4.52 3.76 2.51
CA HIS A 146 5.96 4.10 2.47
C HIS A 146 6.77 3.19 1.54
N VAL A 147 6.12 2.75 0.46
CA VAL A 147 6.72 1.98 -0.62
C VAL A 147 6.85 2.88 -1.84
N SER A 148 8.03 2.96 -2.42
CA SER A 148 8.25 3.69 -3.66
C SER A 148 7.74 2.89 -4.87
N ALA A 149 7.69 3.53 -6.04
CA ALA A 149 7.44 2.83 -7.30
C ALA A 149 8.45 1.69 -7.56
N ARG A 150 9.70 1.84 -7.11
CA ARG A 150 10.75 0.82 -7.24
C ARG A 150 10.48 -0.36 -6.30
N ASP A 151 10.05 -0.09 -5.07
CA ASP A 151 9.67 -1.11 -4.10
C ASP A 151 8.48 -1.93 -4.60
N ALA A 152 7.45 -1.24 -5.09
CA ALA A 152 6.27 -1.86 -5.67
C ALA A 152 6.62 -2.74 -6.87
N LEU A 153 7.44 -2.24 -7.81
CA LEU A 153 7.90 -3.01 -8.96
C LEU A 153 8.66 -4.27 -8.56
N SER A 154 9.51 -4.18 -7.53
CA SER A 154 10.30 -5.32 -7.02
C SER A 154 9.39 -6.37 -6.37
N CYS A 155 8.40 -5.92 -5.58
CA CYS A 155 7.38 -6.79 -4.99
C CYS A 155 6.55 -7.50 -6.08
N CYS A 156 6.08 -6.76 -7.10
CA CYS A 156 5.36 -7.35 -8.23
C CYS A 156 6.20 -8.43 -8.94
N LYS A 157 7.47 -8.15 -9.23
CA LYS A 157 8.38 -9.11 -9.88
C LYS A 157 8.55 -10.37 -9.05
N TRP A 158 8.77 -10.25 -7.74
CA TRP A 158 8.87 -11.40 -6.84
C TRP A 158 7.58 -12.23 -6.81
N ALA A 159 6.42 -11.58 -6.90
CA ALA A 159 5.11 -12.23 -6.96
C ALA A 159 4.78 -12.81 -8.36
N GLY A 160 5.64 -12.66 -9.37
CA GLY A 160 5.38 -13.07 -10.75
C GLY A 160 4.35 -12.19 -11.48
N LYS A 161 4.21 -10.92 -11.06
CA LYS A 161 3.28 -9.92 -11.57
C LYS A 161 4.03 -8.71 -12.14
N ARG A 162 3.29 -7.68 -12.54
CA ARG A 162 3.76 -6.33 -12.89
C ARG A 162 2.82 -5.27 -12.30
N LEU A 163 3.25 -4.01 -12.33
CA LEU A 163 2.33 -2.89 -12.11
C LEU A 163 1.37 -2.75 -13.30
N PRO A 164 0.12 -2.32 -13.08
CA PRO A 164 -0.78 -1.91 -14.16
C PRO A 164 -0.23 -0.65 -14.85
N HIS A 165 -0.55 -0.49 -16.12
CA HIS A 165 -0.47 0.82 -16.77
C HIS A 165 -1.63 1.69 -16.29
N GLU A 166 -1.52 3.02 -16.41
CA GLU A 166 -2.61 3.92 -16.04
C GLU A 166 -3.93 3.61 -16.78
N ILE A 167 -3.83 3.12 -18.01
CA ILE A 167 -4.99 2.74 -18.83
C ILE A 167 -5.58 1.36 -18.50
N GLU A 168 -4.97 0.57 -17.61
CA GLU A 168 -5.43 -0.77 -17.19
C GLU A 168 -6.06 -0.73 -15.79
#